data_AF-Q6CAC0-F1
#
_entry.id   AF-Q6CAC0-F1
#
_cell.length_a   1.000
_cell.length_b   1.000
_cell.length_c   1.000
_cell.angle_alpha   90.00
_cell.angle_beta   90.00
_cell.angle_gamma   90.00
#
_symmetry.space_group_name_H-M   'P 1'
#
loop_
_entity.id
_entity.type
_entity.pdbx_description
1 polymer ?
#
loop_
_entity_poly.entity_id
_entity_poly.type
_entity_poly.pdbx_seq_one_letter_code
_entity_poly.pdbx_strand_id
1 'polypeptide(L)'
;MKITDAFQKAPILATTTKTVANASFDQSAWLNGLKPADKELLDTEITHIHDSWLPHLHKEISKPQFLNLKKFLASREAAGVNIFPPKKDIYSWTSLTPFDKVKVIIIGQDPYHGKNQAHGLAFSVNPPTLPPPSLKNMYKCLKNDYPDFDVPAKSGLLTPWAEQGVLMLNTVLTVEEKKANAHKDKGWEAVTFTALSAAVKHNSGCVILAWGSPAAKIADKMNIDKSKHLVLKAVHPSPLSAHRGFLTCGHFKQANEWLEKRYGPEGIIKWGLEGKTVGSKGTKEATTDTVKEELAKESIKESVETVKEPTEQSSVKPTSAKSTAPPSSQEKLDQLLLSVPDVDDDELDDILPPPKKQKV
;
A
#
# COMPACT_ATOMS: atom_id res chain seq x y z
N MET A 1 -1.25 -60.13 -2.92
CA MET A 1 -0.37 -59.63 -1.84
C MET A 1 0.09 -58.23 -2.21
N LYS A 2 0.17 -57.29 -1.26
CA LYS A 2 0.34 -55.85 -1.58
C LYS A 2 1.80 -55.51 -1.87
N ILE A 3 2.00 -54.65 -2.86
CA ILE A 3 3.22 -53.87 -3.07
C ILE A 3 3.23 -52.76 -2.01
N THR A 4 4.38 -52.52 -1.37
CA THR A 4 4.57 -51.38 -0.45
C THR A 4 5.93 -50.74 -0.70
N ASP A 5 5.92 -49.42 -0.84
CA ASP A 5 7.00 -48.62 -1.42
C ASP A 5 8.27 -48.50 -0.56
N ALA A 6 9.40 -48.46 -1.25
CA ALA A 6 10.67 -48.02 -0.70
C ALA A 6 10.78 -46.49 -0.76
N PHE A 7 10.33 -45.78 0.27
CA PHE A 7 10.63 -44.36 0.44
C PHE A 7 12.03 -44.16 1.03
N GLN A 8 13.03 -44.00 0.17
CA GLN A 8 14.33 -43.47 0.57
C GLN A 8 14.17 -42.03 1.09
N LYS A 9 14.63 -41.78 2.32
CA LYS A 9 14.82 -40.41 2.83
C LYS A 9 15.87 -39.71 1.98
N ALA A 10 15.44 -38.77 1.13
CA ALA A 10 16.36 -37.80 0.54
C ALA A 10 16.97 -36.92 1.66
N PRO A 11 18.27 -36.61 1.63
CA PRO A 11 18.91 -35.79 2.65
C PRO A 11 18.40 -34.34 2.55
N ILE A 12 18.13 -33.74 3.71
CA ILE A 12 17.79 -32.32 3.81
C ILE A 12 19.05 -31.51 3.47
N LEU A 13 19.13 -31.06 2.21
CA LEU A 13 20.13 -30.07 1.78
C LEU A 13 19.81 -28.75 2.46
N ALA A 14 20.49 -28.50 3.58
CA ALA A 14 20.59 -27.20 4.21
C ALA A 14 21.16 -26.21 3.19
N THR A 15 20.26 -25.53 2.48
CA THR A 15 20.63 -24.59 1.43
C THR A 15 21.09 -23.33 2.13
N THR A 16 22.38 -23.27 2.46
CA THR A 16 23.05 -22.05 2.89
C THR A 16 22.82 -21.02 1.80
N THR A 17 21.96 -20.05 2.07
CA THR A 17 21.70 -18.94 1.15
C THR A 17 22.96 -18.10 1.05
N LYS A 18 23.84 -18.45 0.10
CA LYS A 18 24.87 -17.55 -0.40
C LYS A 18 24.15 -16.37 -1.02
N THR A 19 23.97 -15.33 -0.20
CA THR A 19 23.67 -13.98 -0.67
C THR A 19 24.66 -13.67 -1.77
N VAL A 20 24.18 -13.52 -3.01
CA VAL A 20 25.01 -12.97 -4.09
C VAL A 20 25.18 -11.51 -3.75
N ALA A 21 26.23 -11.21 -2.99
CA ALA A 21 26.60 -9.86 -2.64
C ALA A 21 26.75 -9.04 -3.92
N ASN A 22 26.33 -7.77 -3.87
CA ASN A 22 26.45 -6.84 -4.97
C ASN A 22 27.89 -6.86 -5.53
N ALA A 23 28.04 -7.30 -6.78
CA ALA A 23 29.22 -6.93 -7.55
C ALA A 23 29.25 -5.39 -7.58
N SER A 24 30.31 -4.82 -7.03
CA SER A 24 30.33 -3.44 -6.51
C SER A 24 29.83 -2.42 -7.52
N PHE A 25 28.63 -1.89 -7.30
CA PHE A 25 28.21 -0.64 -7.91
C PHE A 25 29.02 0.48 -7.29
N ASP A 26 29.95 1.05 -8.07
CA ASP A 26 30.72 2.20 -7.64
C ASP A 26 29.90 3.48 -7.85
N GLN A 27 29.20 3.88 -6.79
CA GLN A 27 28.43 5.13 -6.75
C GLN A 27 29.31 6.35 -6.98
N SER A 28 30.56 6.35 -6.51
CA SER A 28 31.50 7.45 -6.73
C SER A 28 31.89 7.56 -8.20
N ALA A 29 32.15 6.44 -8.88
CA ALA A 29 32.40 6.43 -10.33
C ALA A 29 31.16 6.84 -11.14
N TRP A 30 29.96 6.38 -10.78
CA TRP A 30 28.72 6.83 -11.42
C TRP A 30 28.54 8.35 -11.26
N LEU A 31 28.65 8.88 -10.04
CA LEU A 31 28.60 10.31 -9.77
C LEU A 31 29.68 11.08 -10.53
N ASN A 32 30.92 10.58 -10.59
CA ASN A 32 31.99 11.25 -11.34
C ASN A 32 31.75 11.24 -12.87
N GLY A 33 31.01 10.27 -13.40
CA GLY A 33 30.59 10.22 -14.80
C GLY A 33 29.42 11.15 -15.17
N LEU A 34 28.67 11.69 -14.20
CA LEU A 34 27.56 12.62 -14.47
C LEU A 34 28.07 14.04 -14.77
N LYS A 35 27.46 14.69 -15.78
CA LYS A 35 27.64 16.14 -16.04
C LYS A 35 27.17 16.95 -14.82
N PRO A 36 27.80 18.10 -14.49
CA PRO A 36 27.39 18.93 -13.35
C PRO A 36 25.89 19.28 -13.32
N ALA A 37 25.33 19.71 -14.46
CA ALA A 37 23.90 20.02 -14.58
C ALA A 37 22.98 18.80 -14.41
N ASP A 38 23.47 17.58 -14.72
CA ASP A 38 22.70 16.35 -14.50
C ASP A 38 22.72 15.96 -13.01
N LYS A 39 23.82 16.25 -12.28
CA LYS A 39 23.89 16.06 -10.82
C LYS A 39 22.88 16.94 -10.09
N GLU A 40 22.79 18.22 -10.47
CA GLU A 40 21.82 19.17 -9.91
C GLU A 40 20.37 18.71 -10.12
N LEU A 41 20.05 18.21 -11.32
CA LEU A 41 18.73 17.63 -11.60
C LEU A 41 18.44 16.34 -10.83
N LEU A 42 19.49 15.58 -10.46
CA LEU A 42 19.42 14.29 -9.78
C LEU A 42 19.66 14.34 -8.27
N ASP A 43 19.77 15.53 -7.66
CA ASP A 43 20.03 15.72 -6.23
C ASP A 43 19.09 14.89 -5.32
N THR A 44 17.79 14.87 -5.65
CA THR A 44 16.78 14.09 -4.93
C THR A 44 17.04 12.58 -5.01
N GLU A 45 17.44 12.09 -6.17
CA GLU A 45 17.73 10.68 -6.42
C GLU A 45 19.02 10.25 -5.72
N ILE A 46 20.05 11.09 -5.79
CA ILE A 46 21.37 10.88 -5.16
C ILE A 46 21.24 10.85 -3.62
N THR A 47 20.34 11.66 -3.06
CA THR A 47 20.17 11.81 -1.60
C THR A 47 19.18 10.83 -0.99
N HIS A 48 18.15 10.38 -1.72
CA HIS A 48 17.02 9.65 -1.14
C HIS A 48 16.73 8.25 -1.72
N ILE A 49 17.40 7.81 -2.80
CA ILE A 49 17.32 6.40 -3.22
C ILE A 49 18.26 5.57 -2.34
N HIS A 50 17.70 4.59 -1.63
CA HIS A 50 18.48 3.65 -0.82
C HIS A 50 19.51 2.88 -1.66
N ASP A 51 20.73 2.73 -1.14
CA ASP A 51 21.90 2.17 -1.85
C ASP A 51 21.65 0.79 -2.48
N SER A 52 20.78 -0.05 -1.90
CA SER A 52 20.47 -1.37 -2.48
C SER A 52 19.63 -1.29 -3.77
N TRP A 53 18.95 -0.18 -4.04
CA TRP A 53 18.17 0.05 -5.27
C TRP A 53 18.98 0.75 -6.36
N LEU A 54 19.94 1.61 -5.98
CA LEU A 54 20.70 2.43 -6.93
C LEU A 54 21.46 1.62 -8.03
N PRO A 55 22.05 0.44 -7.76
CA PRO A 55 22.63 -0.44 -8.79
C PRO A 55 21.64 -0.81 -9.92
N HIS A 56 20.35 -0.90 -9.60
CA HIS A 56 19.29 -1.28 -10.53
C HIS A 56 18.66 -0.09 -11.24
N LEU A 57 18.75 1.13 -10.67
CA LEU A 57 18.06 2.32 -11.17
C LEU A 57 18.98 3.35 -11.84
N HIS A 58 20.28 3.41 -11.49
CA HIS A 58 21.19 4.47 -11.93
C HIS A 58 21.18 4.72 -13.44
N LYS A 59 21.11 3.67 -14.26
CA LYS A 59 21.06 3.78 -15.73
C LYS A 59 19.77 4.42 -16.23
N GLU A 60 18.64 4.16 -15.59
CA GLU A 60 17.34 4.69 -16.00
C GLU A 60 17.20 6.16 -15.61
N ILE A 61 17.56 6.52 -14.38
CA ILE A 61 17.53 7.92 -13.91
C ILE A 61 18.57 8.80 -14.63
N SER A 62 19.63 8.22 -15.19
CA SER A 62 20.60 8.96 -16.01
C SER A 62 20.15 9.21 -17.46
N LYS A 63 18.98 8.70 -17.89
CA LYS A 63 18.51 8.88 -19.28
C LYS A 63 17.96 10.28 -19.54
N PRO A 64 18.04 10.80 -20.79
CA PRO A 64 17.44 12.07 -21.17
C PRO A 64 15.94 12.19 -20.85
N GLN A 65 15.18 11.10 -20.93
CA GLN A 65 13.76 11.08 -20.58
C GLN A 65 13.53 11.44 -19.10
N PHE A 66 14.30 10.85 -18.19
CA PHE A 66 14.19 11.16 -16.76
C PHE A 66 14.74 12.56 -16.43
N LEU A 67 15.83 12.99 -17.07
CA LEU A 67 16.33 14.37 -16.91
C LEU A 67 15.30 15.41 -17.41
N ASN A 68 14.51 15.09 -18.43
CA ASN A 68 13.40 15.93 -18.90
C ASN A 68 12.23 15.93 -17.91
N LEU A 69 11.92 14.80 -17.26
CA LEU A 69 10.98 14.76 -16.12
C LEU A 69 11.44 15.69 -14.99
N LYS A 70 12.71 15.64 -14.58
CA LYS A 70 13.24 16.52 -13.51
C LYS A 70 13.10 18.00 -13.87
N LYS A 71 13.43 18.39 -15.11
CA LYS A 71 13.20 19.77 -15.62
C LYS A 71 11.72 20.15 -15.65
N PHE A 72 10.85 19.23 -16.05
CA PHE A 72 9.40 19.44 -16.03
C PHE A 72 8.94 19.73 -14.60
N LEU A 73 9.25 18.87 -13.62
CA LEU A 73 8.88 19.05 -12.21
C LEU A 73 9.39 20.39 -11.66
N ALA A 74 10.67 20.73 -11.90
CA ALA A 74 11.23 22.02 -11.49
C ALA A 74 10.47 23.22 -12.11
N SER A 75 10.02 23.13 -13.36
CA SER A 75 9.22 24.19 -13.99
C SER A 75 7.80 24.32 -13.41
N ARG A 76 7.21 23.23 -12.90
CA ARG A 76 5.93 23.27 -12.17
C ARG A 76 6.10 23.91 -10.80
N GLU A 77 7.14 23.56 -10.07
CA GLU A 77 7.47 24.18 -8.77
C GLU A 77 7.76 25.68 -8.91
N ALA A 78 8.54 26.07 -9.92
CA ALA A 78 8.81 27.48 -10.23
C ALA A 78 7.55 28.27 -10.64
N ALA A 79 6.54 27.59 -11.17
CA ALA A 79 5.21 28.15 -11.45
C ALA A 79 4.27 28.17 -10.23
N GLY A 80 4.77 27.86 -9.02
CA GLY A 80 3.99 27.87 -7.78
C GLY A 80 3.04 26.67 -7.61
N VAL A 81 3.25 25.58 -8.35
CA VAL A 81 2.42 24.38 -8.25
C VAL A 81 2.87 23.52 -7.07
N ASN A 82 1.93 23.21 -6.17
CA ASN A 82 2.16 22.22 -5.10
C ASN A 82 2.22 20.81 -5.71
N ILE A 83 3.33 20.12 -5.47
CA ILE A 83 3.55 18.72 -5.89
C ILE A 83 3.60 17.83 -4.64
N PHE A 84 2.98 16.65 -4.74
CA PHE A 84 3.04 15.60 -3.71
C PHE A 84 3.66 14.31 -4.26
N PRO A 85 4.32 13.49 -3.41
CA PRO A 85 4.70 13.79 -2.02
C PRO A 85 5.82 14.84 -1.96
N PRO A 86 6.19 15.36 -0.76
CA PRO A 86 7.38 16.20 -0.61
C PRO A 86 8.64 15.50 -1.15
N LYS A 87 9.61 16.24 -1.69
CA LYS A 87 10.78 15.68 -2.41
C LYS A 87 11.49 14.54 -1.68
N LYS A 88 11.79 14.74 -0.39
CA LYS A 88 12.41 13.75 0.51
C LYS A 88 11.64 12.44 0.65
N ASP A 89 10.33 12.48 0.44
CA ASP A 89 9.42 11.36 0.63
C ASP A 89 9.08 10.66 -0.72
N ILE A 90 9.59 11.12 -1.88
CA ILE A 90 9.36 10.50 -3.20
C ILE A 90 9.91 9.06 -3.25
N TYR A 91 11.05 8.83 -2.59
CA TYR A 91 11.79 7.56 -2.62
C TYR A 91 11.67 6.74 -1.33
N SER A 92 10.74 7.08 -0.42
CA SER A 92 10.52 6.35 0.85
C SER A 92 10.38 4.83 0.65
N TRP A 93 9.77 4.39 -0.45
CA TRP A 93 9.62 2.98 -0.80
C TRP A 93 10.95 2.24 -0.96
N THR A 94 12.04 2.91 -1.36
CA THR A 94 13.36 2.29 -1.51
C THR A 94 14.00 1.97 -0.15
N SER A 95 13.87 2.87 0.82
CA SER A 95 14.45 2.75 2.16
C SER A 95 13.60 1.89 3.08
N LEU A 96 12.27 2.00 2.99
CA LEU A 96 11.33 1.20 3.78
C LEU A 96 11.24 -0.25 3.29
N THR A 97 11.52 -0.49 2.01
CA THR A 97 11.65 -1.85 1.46
C THR A 97 12.94 -1.97 0.65
N PRO A 98 14.10 -2.22 1.28
CA PRO A 98 15.35 -2.46 0.60
C PRO A 98 15.26 -3.60 -0.43
N PHE A 99 16.03 -3.52 -1.51
CA PHE A 99 15.91 -4.41 -2.68
C PHE A 99 15.93 -5.91 -2.35
N ASP A 100 16.78 -6.32 -1.42
CA ASP A 100 16.93 -7.71 -0.96
C ASP A 100 15.83 -8.18 0.01
N LYS A 101 15.00 -7.26 0.51
CA LYS A 101 13.90 -7.53 1.46
C LYS A 101 12.53 -7.67 0.80
N VAL A 102 12.40 -7.43 -0.50
CA VAL A 102 11.11 -7.53 -1.21
C VAL A 102 10.54 -8.97 -1.08
N LYS A 103 9.32 -9.08 -0.56
CA LYS A 103 8.55 -10.33 -0.46
C LYS A 103 7.23 -10.25 -1.23
N VAL A 104 6.59 -9.08 -1.17
CA VAL A 104 5.33 -8.78 -1.85
C VAL A 104 5.49 -7.46 -2.61
N ILE A 105 4.85 -7.35 -3.77
CA ILE A 105 4.82 -6.16 -4.62
C ILE A 105 3.35 -5.75 -4.79
N ILE A 106 3.00 -4.52 -4.41
CA ILE A 106 1.70 -3.89 -4.66
C ILE A 106 1.92 -2.75 -5.65
N ILE A 107 1.23 -2.81 -6.79
CA ILE A 107 1.34 -1.80 -7.85
C ILE A 107 0.18 -0.82 -7.72
N GLY A 108 0.48 0.44 -7.41
CA GLY A 108 -0.47 1.56 -7.46
C GLY A 108 -0.32 2.40 -8.74
N GLN A 109 -1.24 3.34 -8.96
CA GLN A 109 -1.25 4.19 -10.15
C GLN A 109 -0.41 5.45 -9.94
N ASP A 110 -0.95 6.43 -9.21
CA ASP A 110 -0.33 7.69 -8.84
C ASP A 110 -0.52 7.98 -7.33
N PRO A 111 0.21 8.94 -6.74
CA PRO A 111 0.06 9.29 -5.33
C PRO A 111 -1.27 10.00 -5.05
N TYR A 112 -1.73 9.94 -3.80
CA TYR A 112 -2.88 10.77 -3.39
C TYR A 112 -2.57 12.27 -3.54
N HIS A 113 -3.45 12.98 -4.25
CA HIS A 113 -3.27 14.38 -4.65
C HIS A 113 -3.80 15.41 -3.64
N GLY A 114 -4.19 15.00 -2.43
CA GLY A 114 -4.57 15.89 -1.34
C GLY A 114 -3.41 16.21 -0.41
N LYS A 115 -3.50 17.35 0.30
CA LYS A 115 -2.50 17.77 1.29
C LYS A 115 -2.33 16.71 2.38
N ASN A 116 -1.09 16.45 2.79
CA ASN A 116 -0.71 15.52 3.87
C ASN A 116 -1.16 14.06 3.64
N GLN A 117 -1.48 13.67 2.40
CA GLN A 117 -1.85 12.29 2.07
C GLN A 117 -0.62 11.46 1.64
N ALA A 118 -0.04 11.75 0.47
CA ALA A 118 1.07 10.97 -0.08
C ALA A 118 2.40 11.16 0.69
N HIS A 119 3.13 10.05 0.88
CA HIS A 119 4.44 10.02 1.56
C HIS A 119 5.45 9.00 0.96
N GLY A 120 5.21 8.59 -0.29
CA GLY A 120 6.12 7.71 -1.05
C GLY A 120 5.70 6.24 -1.12
N LEU A 121 4.68 5.81 -0.36
CA LEU A 121 4.10 4.47 -0.43
C LEU A 121 2.74 4.50 -1.14
N ALA A 122 2.51 3.57 -2.07
CA ALA A 122 1.20 3.37 -2.68
C ALA A 122 0.12 3.02 -1.63
N PHE A 123 -1.10 3.51 -1.83
CA PHE A 123 -2.28 3.33 -0.96
C PHE A 123 -2.18 3.83 0.50
N SER A 124 -1.00 4.20 1.00
CA SER A 124 -0.83 4.67 2.38
C SER A 124 -1.01 6.18 2.52
N VAL A 125 -1.41 6.62 3.72
CA VAL A 125 -1.44 8.03 4.13
C VAL A 125 -0.82 8.22 5.52
N ASN A 126 -0.21 9.39 5.74
CA ASN A 126 0.34 9.76 7.04
C ASN A 126 -0.74 10.18 8.03
N PRO A 127 -0.62 9.87 9.33
CA PRO A 127 -1.47 10.48 10.37
C PRO A 127 -1.36 12.01 10.34
N PRO A 128 -2.43 12.76 10.64
CA PRO A 128 -3.76 12.31 11.08
C PRO A 128 -4.73 12.00 9.92
N THR A 129 -4.26 11.89 8.68
CA THR A 129 -5.12 11.66 7.51
C THR A 129 -5.85 10.31 7.62
N LEU A 130 -7.18 10.35 7.58
CA LEU A 130 -8.01 9.14 7.63
C LEU A 130 -7.81 8.27 6.37
N PRO A 131 -7.95 6.93 6.50
CA PRO A 131 -7.89 6.01 5.36
C PRO A 131 -8.79 6.44 4.18
N PRO A 132 -8.23 6.66 2.97
CA PRO A 132 -9.02 6.94 1.77
C PRO A 132 -9.91 5.75 1.38
N PRO A 133 -10.93 5.95 0.52
CA PRO A 133 -11.91 4.90 0.20
C PRO A 133 -11.30 3.59 -0.31
N SER A 134 -10.25 3.66 -1.15
CA SER A 134 -9.53 2.46 -1.61
C SER A 134 -8.87 1.69 -0.47
N LEU A 135 -8.21 2.39 0.47
CA LEU A 135 -7.59 1.76 1.63
C LEU A 135 -8.62 1.15 2.58
N LYS A 136 -9.77 1.81 2.77
CA LYS A 136 -10.90 1.23 3.52
C LYS A 136 -11.39 -0.08 2.89
N ASN A 137 -11.40 -0.18 1.56
CA ASN A 137 -11.77 -1.42 0.87
C ASN A 137 -10.67 -2.50 0.97
N MET A 138 -9.37 -2.13 0.99
CA MET A 138 -8.29 -3.05 1.33
C MET A 138 -8.47 -3.64 2.73
N TYR A 139 -8.81 -2.82 3.74
CA TYR A 139 -9.11 -3.29 5.09
C TYR A 139 -10.34 -4.21 5.16
N LYS A 140 -11.40 -3.96 4.37
CA LYS A 140 -12.54 -4.88 4.26
C LYS A 140 -12.15 -6.23 3.67
N CYS A 141 -11.36 -6.25 2.58
CA CYS A 141 -10.84 -7.50 2.03
C CYS A 141 -9.97 -8.23 3.05
N LEU A 142 -9.07 -7.52 3.74
CA LEU A 142 -8.21 -8.11 4.76
C LEU A 142 -9.00 -8.67 5.96
N LYS A 143 -10.12 -8.05 6.34
CA LYS A 143 -11.07 -8.56 7.34
C LYS A 143 -11.80 -9.82 6.89
N ASN A 144 -12.09 -9.96 5.60
CA ASN A 144 -12.69 -11.17 5.03
C ASN A 144 -11.66 -12.31 4.96
N ASP A 145 -10.41 -12.00 4.61
CA ASP A 145 -9.27 -12.94 4.59
C ASP A 145 -8.91 -13.42 6.02
N TYR A 146 -8.95 -12.51 7.00
CA TYR A 146 -8.64 -12.75 8.41
C TYR A 146 -9.73 -12.16 9.32
N PRO A 147 -10.73 -12.96 9.76
CA PRO A 147 -11.82 -12.49 10.60
C PRO A 147 -11.39 -11.83 11.92
N ASP A 148 -10.21 -12.17 12.44
CA ASP A 148 -9.64 -11.59 13.67
C ASP A 148 -8.90 -10.25 13.43
N PHE A 149 -8.79 -9.78 12.18
CA PHE A 149 -8.16 -8.49 11.86
C PHE A 149 -8.95 -7.32 12.49
N ASP A 150 -8.26 -6.50 13.27
CA ASP A 150 -8.83 -5.28 13.85
C ASP A 150 -8.67 -4.13 12.84
N VAL A 151 -9.78 -3.55 12.38
CA VAL A 151 -9.75 -2.54 11.31
C VAL A 151 -9.37 -1.18 11.93
N PRO A 152 -8.22 -0.57 11.58
CA PRO A 152 -7.79 0.66 12.23
C PRO A 152 -8.76 1.80 11.91
N ALA A 153 -9.45 2.30 12.93
CA ALA A 153 -10.47 3.33 12.76
C ALA A 153 -9.91 4.67 12.23
N LYS A 154 -8.62 4.94 12.50
CA LYS A 154 -7.96 6.22 12.18
C LYS A 154 -6.61 6.09 11.45
N SER A 155 -5.98 4.91 11.43
CA SER A 155 -4.66 4.74 10.81
C SER A 155 -4.74 4.33 9.34
N GLY A 156 -4.14 5.13 8.46
CA GLY A 156 -3.87 4.79 7.06
C GLY A 156 -2.39 4.50 6.76
N LEU A 157 -1.57 4.38 7.81
CA LEU A 157 -0.12 4.25 7.69
C LEU A 157 0.27 2.77 7.49
N LEU A 158 0.87 2.47 6.33
CA LEU A 158 1.26 1.10 5.92
C LEU A 158 2.76 0.87 6.02
N THR A 159 3.53 1.79 6.61
CA THR A 159 4.96 1.61 6.91
C THR A 159 5.26 0.25 7.57
N PRO A 160 4.44 -0.27 8.54
CA PRO A 160 4.65 -1.60 9.10
C PRO A 160 4.59 -2.75 8.08
N TRP A 161 3.93 -2.59 6.94
CA TRP A 161 3.94 -3.57 5.85
C TRP A 161 5.20 -3.41 4.99
N ALA A 162 5.60 -2.18 4.69
CA ALA A 162 6.80 -1.90 3.89
C ALA A 162 8.07 -2.49 4.53
N GLU A 163 8.24 -2.27 5.84
CA GLU A 163 9.35 -2.77 6.66
C GLU A 163 9.42 -4.31 6.71
N GLN A 164 8.30 -5.00 6.48
CA GLN A 164 8.23 -6.47 6.40
C GLN A 164 8.54 -7.03 5.01
N GLY A 165 8.77 -6.18 4.01
CA GLY A 165 9.06 -6.58 2.63
C GLY A 165 7.94 -6.31 1.62
N VAL A 166 6.93 -5.49 1.94
CA VAL A 166 5.84 -5.15 1.01
C VAL A 166 6.18 -3.88 0.22
N LEU A 167 6.74 -4.05 -0.97
CA LEU A 167 7.02 -2.96 -1.91
C LEU A 167 5.71 -2.36 -2.44
N MET A 168 5.31 -1.21 -1.92
CA MET A 168 4.10 -0.47 -2.33
C MET A 168 4.48 0.67 -3.26
N LEU A 169 4.50 0.40 -4.57
CA LEU A 169 5.05 1.32 -5.57
C LEU A 169 3.98 1.81 -6.55
N ASN A 170 3.82 3.13 -6.66
CA ASN A 170 3.01 3.75 -7.71
C ASN A 170 3.78 3.75 -9.05
N THR A 171 3.07 3.70 -10.17
CA THR A 171 3.66 3.83 -11.51
C THR A 171 4.16 5.25 -11.82
N VAL A 172 3.49 6.24 -11.25
CA VAL A 172 3.87 7.66 -11.26
C VAL A 172 4.20 8.04 -9.82
N LEU A 173 5.36 8.66 -9.55
CA LEU A 173 5.80 8.92 -8.16
C LEU A 173 5.46 10.31 -7.63
N THR A 174 4.97 11.22 -8.47
CA THR A 174 4.52 12.57 -8.05
C THR A 174 3.21 12.97 -8.72
N VAL A 175 2.50 13.93 -8.13
CA VAL A 175 1.23 14.45 -8.64
C VAL A 175 1.06 15.93 -8.26
N GLU A 176 0.34 16.72 -9.06
CA GLU A 176 -0.04 18.08 -8.67
C GLU A 176 -1.22 18.05 -7.67
N GLU A 177 -1.26 19.00 -6.73
CA GLU A 177 -2.40 19.15 -5.81
C GLU A 177 -3.74 19.18 -6.58
N LYS A 178 -4.68 18.32 -6.17
CA LYS A 178 -6.04 18.16 -6.72
C LYS A 178 -6.12 17.73 -8.20
N LYS A 179 -5.04 17.23 -8.81
CA LYS A 179 -5.06 16.73 -10.20
C LYS A 179 -4.47 15.33 -10.31
N ALA A 180 -5.31 14.31 -10.14
CA ALA A 180 -4.96 12.92 -10.41
C ALA A 180 -4.33 12.77 -11.81
N ASN A 181 -3.31 11.92 -11.92
CA ASN A 181 -2.56 11.63 -13.16
C ASN A 181 -1.86 12.83 -13.82
N ALA A 182 -1.70 13.99 -13.16
CA ALA A 182 -1.09 15.18 -13.78
C ALA A 182 0.35 14.95 -14.31
N HIS A 183 1.09 14.01 -13.73
CA HIS A 183 2.45 13.64 -14.14
C HIS A 183 2.55 12.30 -14.89
N LYS A 184 1.42 11.76 -15.35
CA LYS A 184 1.37 10.61 -16.27
C LYS A 184 2.03 10.96 -17.60
N ASP A 185 2.70 9.97 -18.18
CA ASP A 185 3.44 10.04 -19.45
C ASP A 185 4.55 11.12 -19.44
N LYS A 186 5.07 11.46 -18.24
CA LYS A 186 6.19 12.41 -18.06
C LYS A 186 7.54 11.72 -17.86
N GLY A 187 7.57 10.41 -17.60
CA GLY A 187 8.81 9.61 -17.53
C GLY A 187 9.00 8.81 -16.25
N TRP A 188 8.08 8.89 -15.28
CA TRP A 188 8.15 8.07 -14.05
C TRP A 188 7.99 6.58 -14.36
N GLU A 189 7.16 6.26 -15.35
CA GLU A 189 6.75 4.93 -15.74
C GLU A 189 7.95 4.05 -16.13
N ALA A 190 8.99 4.64 -16.74
CA ALA A 190 10.20 3.91 -17.12
C ALA A 190 11.05 3.52 -15.89
N VAL A 191 11.18 4.41 -14.90
CA VAL A 191 11.90 4.15 -13.64
C VAL A 191 11.15 3.15 -12.79
N THR A 192 9.84 3.30 -12.62
CA THR A 192 9.03 2.41 -11.79
C THR A 192 8.89 1.03 -12.43
N PHE A 193 8.72 0.94 -13.75
CA PHE A 193 8.78 -0.34 -14.47
C PHE A 193 10.16 -1.02 -14.34
N THR A 194 11.26 -0.24 -14.38
CA THR A 194 12.62 -0.77 -14.17
C THR A 194 12.80 -1.30 -12.74
N ALA A 195 12.31 -0.59 -11.73
CA ALA A 195 12.31 -1.03 -10.34
C ALA A 195 11.55 -2.35 -10.14
N LEU A 196 10.30 -2.42 -10.62
CA LEU A 196 9.45 -3.60 -10.53
C LEU A 196 10.08 -4.80 -11.28
N SER A 197 10.57 -4.57 -12.50
CA SER A 197 11.19 -5.62 -13.32
C SER A 197 12.49 -6.13 -12.71
N ALA A 198 13.33 -5.24 -12.15
CA ALA A 198 14.54 -5.63 -11.43
C ALA A 198 14.21 -6.46 -10.18
N ALA A 199 13.22 -6.01 -9.39
CA ALA A 199 12.77 -6.73 -8.21
C ALA A 199 12.30 -8.15 -8.57
N VAL A 200 11.40 -8.32 -9.55
CA VAL A 200 10.95 -9.66 -10.00
C VAL A 200 12.13 -10.50 -10.52
N LYS A 201 12.98 -9.94 -11.39
CA LYS A 201 14.09 -10.66 -12.03
C LYS A 201 15.09 -11.22 -11.01
N HIS A 202 15.51 -10.40 -10.05
CA HIS A 202 16.60 -10.72 -9.13
C HIS A 202 16.16 -11.36 -7.80
N ASN A 203 14.88 -11.22 -7.41
CA ASN A 203 14.34 -11.84 -6.20
C ASN A 203 14.20 -13.36 -6.37
N SER A 204 14.42 -14.16 -5.32
CA SER A 204 14.31 -15.62 -5.36
C SER A 204 12.88 -16.15 -5.50
N GLY A 205 11.86 -15.33 -5.26
CA GLY A 205 10.44 -15.59 -5.46
C GLY A 205 9.59 -14.69 -4.58
N CYS A 206 8.66 -13.95 -5.19
CA CYS A 206 7.81 -12.97 -4.51
C CYS A 206 6.35 -13.06 -4.99
N VAL A 207 5.45 -12.41 -4.25
CA VAL A 207 4.03 -12.27 -4.62
C VAL A 207 3.79 -10.91 -5.28
N ILE A 208 3.12 -10.86 -6.42
CA ILE A 208 2.72 -9.64 -7.12
C ILE A 208 1.20 -9.49 -7.01
N LEU A 209 0.76 -8.41 -6.35
CA LEU A 209 -0.64 -8.03 -6.19
C LEU A 209 -0.98 -6.94 -7.21
N ALA A 210 -1.58 -7.37 -8.32
CA ALA A 210 -1.88 -6.52 -9.48
C ALA A 210 -3.38 -6.21 -9.53
N TRP A 211 -3.78 -5.13 -8.84
CA TRP A 211 -5.17 -4.73 -8.68
C TRP A 211 -5.59 -3.66 -9.71
N GLY A 212 -6.54 -4.01 -10.58
CA GLY A 212 -7.01 -3.17 -11.67
C GLY A 212 -6.24 -3.38 -12.98
N SER A 213 -6.88 -3.02 -14.09
CA SER A 213 -6.35 -3.20 -15.45
C SER A 213 -4.97 -2.56 -15.69
N PRO A 214 -4.63 -1.36 -15.16
CA PRO A 214 -3.28 -0.80 -15.30
C PRO A 214 -2.21 -1.66 -14.64
N ALA A 215 -2.41 -2.05 -13.37
CA ALA A 215 -1.48 -2.90 -12.62
C ALA A 215 -1.34 -4.30 -13.27
N ALA A 216 -2.43 -4.88 -13.75
CA ALA A 216 -2.41 -6.14 -14.48
C ALA A 216 -1.59 -6.05 -15.77
N LYS A 217 -1.79 -5.01 -16.60
CA LYS A 217 -1.02 -4.76 -17.83
C LYS A 217 0.48 -4.59 -17.55
N ILE A 218 0.86 -4.03 -16.40
CA ILE A 218 2.27 -3.90 -15.98
C ILE A 218 2.85 -5.24 -15.55
N ALA A 219 2.10 -6.03 -14.75
CA ALA A 219 2.51 -7.37 -14.37
C ALA A 219 2.74 -8.28 -15.60
N ASP A 220 1.90 -8.18 -16.62
CA ASP A 220 2.05 -8.94 -17.87
C ASP A 220 3.30 -8.52 -18.67
N LYS A 221 3.62 -7.21 -18.71
CA LYS A 221 4.83 -6.70 -19.37
C LYS A 221 6.15 -7.13 -18.72
N MET A 222 6.13 -7.59 -17.47
CA MET A 222 7.34 -8.00 -16.74
C MET A 222 7.82 -9.43 -17.07
N ASN A 223 7.11 -10.18 -17.93
CA ASN A 223 7.43 -11.57 -18.30
C ASN A 223 7.70 -12.48 -17.08
N ILE A 224 6.82 -12.39 -16.07
CA ILE A 224 7.01 -13.02 -14.76
C ILE A 224 7.03 -14.54 -14.87
N ASP A 225 8.11 -15.17 -14.38
CA ASP A 225 8.21 -16.62 -14.22
C ASP A 225 7.27 -17.12 -13.11
N LYS A 226 6.14 -17.70 -13.51
CA LYS A 226 5.11 -18.25 -12.60
C LYS A 226 5.52 -19.53 -11.87
N SER A 227 6.66 -20.16 -12.21
CA SER A 227 7.22 -21.25 -11.41
C SER A 227 7.93 -20.74 -10.14
N LYS A 228 8.35 -19.47 -10.17
CA LYS A 228 9.17 -18.81 -9.15
C LYS A 228 8.42 -17.74 -8.36
N HIS A 229 7.44 -17.08 -8.98
CA HIS A 229 6.67 -15.97 -8.41
C HIS A 229 5.16 -16.25 -8.45
N LEU A 230 4.40 -15.72 -7.50
CA LEU A 230 2.94 -15.72 -7.52
C LEU A 230 2.41 -14.41 -8.07
N VAL A 231 1.44 -14.45 -8.98
CA VAL A 231 0.77 -13.25 -9.52
C VAL A 231 -0.72 -13.35 -9.24
N LEU A 232 -1.26 -12.45 -8.42
CA LEU A 232 -2.67 -12.38 -8.07
C LEU A 232 -3.30 -11.12 -8.68
N LYS A 233 -4.35 -11.31 -9.49
CA LYS A 233 -5.06 -10.22 -10.20
C LYS A 233 -6.51 -10.13 -9.75
N ALA A 234 -6.97 -8.91 -9.49
CA ALA A 234 -8.36 -8.59 -9.20
C ALA A 234 -8.69 -7.19 -9.74
N VAL A 235 -9.96 -6.78 -9.65
CA VAL A 235 -10.36 -5.38 -9.89
C VAL A 235 -9.73 -4.44 -8.85
N HIS A 236 -9.68 -3.14 -9.13
CA HIS A 236 -9.03 -2.16 -8.25
C HIS A 236 -9.85 -1.94 -6.95
N PRO A 237 -9.21 -1.65 -5.79
CA PRO A 237 -9.90 -1.32 -4.53
C PRO A 237 -10.75 -0.04 -4.52
N SER A 238 -10.73 0.78 -5.57
CA SER A 238 -11.61 1.98 -5.69
C SER A 238 -13.10 1.62 -5.46
N PRO A 239 -13.91 2.48 -4.82
CA PRO A 239 -15.36 2.28 -4.70
C PRO A 239 -16.05 1.93 -6.02
N LEU A 240 -15.60 2.52 -7.15
CA LEU A 240 -16.12 2.29 -8.50
C LEU A 240 -15.99 0.83 -8.98
N SER A 241 -15.11 0.04 -8.36
CA SER A 241 -14.80 -1.32 -8.82
C SER A 241 -14.71 -2.37 -7.73
N ALA A 242 -14.55 -2.00 -6.46
CA ALA A 242 -14.24 -2.96 -5.39
C ALA A 242 -15.33 -4.05 -5.21
N HIS A 243 -16.58 -3.68 -5.43
CA HIS A 243 -17.73 -4.58 -5.36
C HIS A 243 -17.74 -5.64 -6.48
N ARG A 244 -17.01 -5.42 -7.58
CA ARG A 244 -16.85 -6.37 -8.71
C ARG A 244 -15.82 -7.48 -8.42
N GLY A 245 -15.62 -7.85 -7.15
CA GLY A 245 -14.81 -8.99 -6.71
C GLY A 245 -13.51 -8.68 -5.95
N PHE A 246 -13.13 -7.42 -5.72
CA PHE A 246 -11.95 -7.11 -4.89
C PHE A 246 -12.17 -7.51 -3.43
N LEU A 247 -13.34 -7.18 -2.88
CA LEU A 247 -13.64 -7.38 -1.44
C LEU A 247 -13.58 -8.85 -0.98
N THR A 248 -13.65 -9.81 -1.91
CA THR A 248 -13.69 -11.25 -1.64
C THR A 248 -12.55 -12.00 -2.35
N CYS A 249 -11.54 -11.30 -2.86
CA CYS A 249 -10.51 -11.92 -3.70
C CYS A 249 -9.56 -12.87 -2.95
N GLY A 250 -9.44 -12.78 -1.62
CA GLY A 250 -8.60 -13.70 -0.83
C GLY A 250 -7.09 -13.44 -0.95
N HIS A 251 -6.66 -12.28 -1.49
CA HIS A 251 -5.27 -12.07 -1.90
C HIS A 251 -4.28 -11.98 -0.73
N PHE A 252 -4.65 -11.41 0.41
CA PHE A 252 -3.76 -11.28 1.57
C PHE A 252 -3.53 -12.64 2.26
N LYS A 253 -4.55 -13.51 2.21
CA LYS A 253 -4.45 -14.91 2.64
C LYS A 253 -3.59 -15.73 1.68
N GLN A 254 -3.91 -15.72 0.38
CA GLN A 254 -3.14 -16.43 -0.65
C GLN A 254 -1.66 -16.02 -0.69
N ALA A 255 -1.36 -14.73 -0.50
CA ALA A 255 0.01 -14.24 -0.42
C ALA A 255 0.79 -14.87 0.74
N ASN A 256 0.20 -14.92 1.94
CA ASN A 256 0.84 -15.54 3.11
C ASN A 256 0.94 -17.06 3.00
N GLU A 257 -0.10 -17.74 2.51
CA GLU A 257 -0.06 -19.20 2.27
C GLU A 257 1.08 -19.58 1.29
N TRP A 258 1.33 -18.75 0.28
CA TRP A 258 2.43 -18.95 -0.65
C TRP A 258 3.81 -18.64 -0.02
N LEU A 259 3.91 -17.53 0.72
CA LEU A 259 5.14 -17.15 1.43
C LEU A 259 5.53 -18.18 2.49
N GLU A 260 4.57 -18.66 3.29
CA GLU A 260 4.78 -19.68 4.31
C GLU A 260 5.26 -21.00 3.69
N LYS A 261 4.61 -21.45 2.61
CA LYS A 261 5.01 -22.65 1.87
C LYS A 261 6.44 -22.55 1.31
N ARG A 262 6.91 -21.35 0.95
CA ARG A 262 8.21 -21.12 0.31
C ARG A 262 9.35 -20.82 1.30
N TYR A 263 9.06 -20.10 2.38
CA TYR A 263 10.05 -19.51 3.28
C TYR A 263 9.81 -19.85 4.76
N GLY A 264 8.81 -20.67 5.08
CA GLY A 264 8.42 -21.01 6.45
C GLY A 264 7.61 -19.90 7.14
N PRO A 265 7.21 -20.10 8.41
CA PRO A 265 6.33 -19.18 9.14
C PRO A 265 6.91 -17.77 9.31
N GLU A 266 8.23 -17.61 9.41
CA GLU A 266 8.89 -16.29 9.45
C GLU A 266 8.89 -15.56 8.08
N GLY A 267 8.51 -16.27 7.01
CA GLY A 267 8.39 -15.74 5.66
C GLY A 267 7.19 -14.81 5.46
N ILE A 268 6.12 -14.98 6.24
CA ILE A 268 4.83 -14.29 6.03
C ILE A 268 4.89 -12.77 6.27
N ILE A 269 3.85 -12.06 5.85
CA ILE A 269 3.57 -10.68 6.25
C ILE A 269 2.53 -10.67 7.37
N LYS A 270 2.83 -10.01 8.48
CA LYS A 270 1.88 -9.72 9.55
C LYS A 270 1.09 -8.49 9.12
N TRP A 271 -0.09 -8.70 8.53
CA TRP A 271 -0.92 -7.64 7.93
C TRP A 271 -1.63 -6.74 8.96
N GLY A 272 -1.56 -7.08 10.25
CA GLY A 272 -2.01 -6.22 11.33
C GLY A 272 -1.30 -4.86 11.34
N LEU A 273 -2.02 -3.83 11.77
CA LEU A 273 -1.52 -2.48 12.01
C LEU A 273 -1.75 -2.19 13.50
N GLU A 274 -0.89 -1.37 14.13
CA GLU A 274 -0.87 -1.14 15.60
C GLU A 274 -0.26 -2.28 16.45
N GLY A 275 0.72 -3.02 15.93
CA GLY A 275 1.52 -4.00 16.68
C GLY A 275 0.82 -5.32 17.04
N LYS A 276 -0.50 -5.42 16.83
CA LYS A 276 -1.27 -6.66 16.88
C LYS A 276 -0.91 -7.54 15.69
N THR A 277 -0.37 -8.74 15.93
CA THR A 277 0.05 -9.66 14.88
C THR A 277 -1.13 -10.50 14.38
N VAL A 278 -1.46 -10.38 13.11
CA VAL A 278 -2.46 -11.24 12.43
C VAL A 278 -1.74 -11.95 11.28
N GLY A 279 -1.65 -13.28 11.34
CA GLY A 279 -0.95 -14.07 10.32
C GLY A 279 -0.55 -15.48 10.72
N SER A 280 -0.35 -15.78 12.01
CA SER A 280 -0.02 -17.15 12.45
C SER A 280 -1.27 -17.91 12.91
N LYS A 281 -1.62 -19.00 12.22
CA LYS A 281 -2.52 -20.02 12.75
C LYS A 281 -1.70 -21.10 13.46
N GLY A 282 -1.27 -20.78 14.67
CA GLY A 282 -0.75 -21.79 15.60
C GLY A 282 -1.85 -22.79 15.98
N THR A 283 -1.52 -24.08 15.88
CA THR A 283 -2.34 -25.18 16.40
C THR A 283 -2.61 -24.96 17.90
N LYS A 284 -3.84 -25.20 18.36
CA LYS A 284 -4.13 -25.19 19.81
C LYS A 284 -3.47 -26.41 20.45
N GLU A 285 -2.44 -26.19 21.27
CA GLU A 285 -2.14 -27.08 22.39
C GLU A 285 -2.63 -26.44 23.69
N ALA A 286 -3.33 -27.24 24.48
CA ALA A 286 -3.84 -26.84 25.79
C ALA A 286 -2.92 -27.43 26.85
N THR A 287 -2.34 -26.58 27.68
CA THR A 287 -1.74 -26.98 28.95
C THR A 287 -2.40 -26.18 30.06
N THR A 288 -3.11 -26.90 30.93
CA THR A 288 -3.50 -26.45 32.25
C THR A 288 -2.28 -26.04 33.06
N ASP A 289 -2.41 -25.00 33.89
CA ASP A 289 -2.12 -25.19 35.30
C ASP A 289 -2.87 -24.16 36.16
N THR A 290 -3.26 -24.61 37.34
CA THR A 290 -4.04 -23.85 38.33
C THR A 290 -3.22 -23.69 39.60
N VAL A 291 -3.60 -22.74 40.45
CA VAL A 291 -3.46 -22.73 41.93
C VAL A 291 -2.54 -21.62 42.51
N LYS A 292 -3.16 -20.82 43.40
CA LYS A 292 -2.61 -19.87 44.41
C LYS A 292 -1.92 -18.61 43.84
N GLU A 293 -2.20 -17.42 44.37
CA GLU A 293 -2.29 -17.14 45.81
C GLU A 293 -3.36 -16.09 46.19
N GLU A 294 -4.02 -16.31 47.33
CA GLU A 294 -5.01 -15.42 47.95
C GLU A 294 -4.41 -14.93 49.28
N LEU A 295 -4.14 -13.63 49.43
CA LEU A 295 -3.76 -13.00 50.71
C LEU A 295 -3.76 -11.46 50.62
N ALA A 296 -4.88 -10.81 50.95
CA ALA A 296 -4.95 -9.43 51.51
C ALA A 296 -6.41 -8.96 51.74
N LYS A 297 -6.95 -9.25 52.93
CA LYS A 297 -7.82 -8.32 53.67
C LYS A 297 -6.87 -7.54 54.63
N GLU A 298 -7.16 -6.37 55.21
CA GLU A 298 -8.43 -5.71 55.54
C GLU A 298 -8.17 -4.23 55.94
N SER A 299 -9.22 -3.47 56.31
CA SER A 299 -9.19 -2.06 56.79
C SER A 299 -9.11 -0.99 55.67
N ILE A 300 -9.84 0.13 55.68
CA ILE A 300 -10.24 0.98 56.83
C ILE A 300 -11.71 1.47 56.77
N LYS A 301 -12.25 1.72 57.99
CA LYS A 301 -13.53 2.35 58.37
C LYS A 301 -13.47 3.90 58.39
N GLU A 302 -14.53 4.70 58.31
CA GLU A 302 -15.98 4.50 58.07
C GLU A 302 -16.66 5.90 58.03
N SER A 303 -17.75 6.10 57.28
CA SER A 303 -18.61 7.31 57.38
C SER A 303 -20.00 7.05 56.81
N VAL A 304 -20.99 7.00 57.70
CA VAL A 304 -22.43 6.82 57.42
C VAL A 304 -23.16 8.06 57.93
N GLU A 305 -24.11 8.59 57.17
CA GLU A 305 -25.45 9.01 57.66
C GLU A 305 -26.34 9.42 56.46
N THR A 306 -27.39 8.64 56.15
CA THR A 306 -28.84 8.90 56.43
C THR A 306 -29.44 10.04 55.58
N VAL A 307 -30.68 10.02 55.05
CA VAL A 307 -31.99 9.70 55.66
C VAL A 307 -33.05 9.39 54.56
N LYS A 308 -33.82 8.30 54.75
CA LYS A 308 -35.25 8.01 54.37
C LYS A 308 -35.86 8.31 52.97
N GLU A 309 -36.50 7.26 52.43
CA GLU A 309 -37.77 7.23 51.65
C GLU A 309 -38.98 7.85 52.43
N PRO A 310 -40.14 8.22 51.82
CA PRO A 310 -40.88 7.35 50.89
C PRO A 310 -41.82 7.98 49.82
N THR A 311 -42.29 7.08 48.93
CA THR A 311 -43.61 7.01 48.25
C THR A 311 -44.24 8.16 47.44
N GLU A 312 -44.83 7.70 46.34
CA GLU A 312 -46.12 8.10 45.74
C GLU A 312 -46.20 9.08 44.56
N GLN A 313 -47.35 8.98 43.90
CA GLN A 313 -47.58 9.28 42.49
C GLN A 313 -48.08 10.72 42.28
N SER A 314 -47.83 11.29 41.09
CA SER A 314 -48.90 11.72 40.15
C SER A 314 -48.51 12.90 39.23
N SER A 315 -48.78 12.69 37.94
CA SER A 315 -49.26 13.70 36.97
C SER A 315 -48.34 14.78 36.33
N VAL A 316 -48.84 15.19 35.15
CA VAL A 316 -48.56 16.40 34.35
C VAL A 316 -47.35 16.40 33.40
N LYS A 317 -47.71 16.41 32.11
CA LYS A 317 -46.91 16.68 30.91
C LYS A 317 -46.65 18.19 30.79
N PRO A 318 -45.54 18.63 30.16
CA PRO A 318 -45.78 19.29 28.87
C PRO A 318 -44.77 18.96 27.77
N THR A 319 -45.22 19.25 26.55
CA THR A 319 -44.51 19.19 25.27
C THR A 319 -43.28 20.11 25.18
N SER A 320 -42.25 19.65 24.48
CA SER A 320 -41.22 20.48 23.84
C SER A 320 -40.91 19.95 22.44
N ALA A 321 -40.69 20.85 21.48
CA ALA A 321 -40.67 20.54 20.06
C ALA A 321 -39.28 20.13 19.54
N LYS A 322 -39.24 19.20 18.57
CA LYS A 322 -38.05 18.96 17.76
C LYS A 322 -37.90 20.07 16.73
N SER A 323 -36.85 20.89 16.86
CA SER A 323 -36.35 21.72 15.77
C SER A 323 -35.37 20.92 14.93
N THR A 324 -35.68 20.73 13.64
CA THR A 324 -34.78 20.12 12.65
C THR A 324 -34.15 21.23 11.81
N ALA A 325 -32.85 21.48 12.00
CA ALA A 325 -32.08 22.34 11.10
C ALA A 325 -31.84 21.62 9.76
N PRO A 326 -31.89 22.33 8.61
CA PRO A 326 -31.58 21.74 7.31
C PRO A 326 -30.07 21.47 7.12
N PRO A 327 -29.68 20.47 6.30
CA PRO A 327 -28.29 20.10 6.09
C PRO A 327 -27.48 21.20 5.39
N SER A 328 -26.18 21.17 5.62
CA SER A 328 -25.21 22.15 5.14
C SER A 328 -24.98 22.06 3.63
N SER A 329 -24.50 23.16 3.03
CA SER A 329 -24.25 23.23 1.58
C SER A 329 -23.21 22.22 1.07
N GLN A 330 -22.40 21.62 1.94
CA GLN A 330 -21.45 20.57 1.60
C GLN A 330 -22.16 19.22 1.36
N GLU A 331 -23.14 18.86 2.20
CA GLU A 331 -23.91 17.61 2.10
C GLU A 331 -24.80 17.59 0.85
N LYS A 332 -25.22 18.75 0.35
CA LYS A 332 -25.91 18.88 -0.94
C LYS A 332 -25.00 18.64 -2.15
N LEU A 333 -23.70 18.93 -2.02
CA LEU A 333 -22.70 18.71 -3.08
C LEU A 333 -22.38 17.21 -3.20
N ASP A 334 -22.25 16.52 -2.06
CA ASP A 334 -22.03 15.07 -2.03
C ASP A 334 -23.25 14.27 -2.53
N GLN A 335 -24.48 14.77 -2.35
CA GLN A 335 -25.68 14.17 -2.95
C GLN A 335 -25.82 14.44 -4.46
N LEU A 336 -25.29 15.56 -4.98
CA LEU A 336 -25.35 15.86 -6.42
C LEU A 336 -24.39 14.99 -7.26
N LEU A 337 -23.36 14.43 -6.63
CA LEU A 337 -22.42 13.48 -7.26
C LEU A 337 -22.95 12.04 -7.30
N LEU A 338 -24.13 11.76 -6.73
CA LEU A 338 -24.77 10.44 -6.69
C LEU A 338 -25.88 10.24 -7.74
N SER A 339 -26.06 11.19 -8.67
CA SER A 339 -27.19 11.20 -9.63
C SER A 339 -26.78 11.44 -11.09
N VAL A 340 -25.54 11.11 -11.46
CA VAL A 340 -25.13 10.98 -12.87
C VAL A 340 -25.44 9.53 -13.31
N PRO A 341 -26.24 9.28 -14.36
CA PRO A 341 -26.49 7.93 -14.84
C PRO A 341 -25.23 7.32 -15.47
N ASP A 342 -25.09 6.01 -15.35
CA ASP A 342 -23.94 5.25 -15.86
C ASP A 342 -23.74 5.46 -17.37
N VAL A 343 -22.50 5.73 -17.76
CA VAL A 343 -22.02 5.66 -19.14
C VAL A 343 -20.83 4.71 -19.16
N ASP A 344 -20.88 3.69 -20.01
CA ASP A 344 -19.82 2.67 -20.09
C ASP A 344 -18.52 3.28 -20.65
N ASP A 345 -17.43 3.17 -19.86
CA ASP A 345 -16.12 3.79 -20.12
C ASP A 345 -15.27 3.08 -21.20
N ASP A 346 -15.83 2.10 -21.91
CA ASP A 346 -15.09 1.24 -22.87
C ASP A 346 -15.24 1.64 -24.36
N GLU A 347 -15.89 2.78 -24.69
CA GLU A 347 -16.11 3.19 -26.09
C GLU A 347 -15.93 4.71 -26.38
N LEU A 348 -14.76 5.28 -26.02
CA LEU A 348 -14.41 6.70 -26.29
C LEU A 348 -13.13 6.92 -27.13
N ASP A 349 -12.75 5.94 -27.96
CA ASP A 349 -11.57 6.04 -28.85
C ASP A 349 -11.89 6.47 -30.31
N ASP A 350 -13.15 6.75 -30.69
CA ASP A 350 -13.51 7.02 -32.10
C ASP A 350 -14.53 8.16 -32.36
N ILE A 351 -14.44 9.29 -31.63
CA ILE A 351 -15.13 10.54 -32.01
C ILE A 351 -14.21 11.77 -31.87
N LEU A 352 -13.31 11.97 -32.83
CA LEU A 352 -12.71 13.28 -33.11
C LEU A 352 -12.81 13.60 -34.62
N PRO A 353 -13.53 14.67 -35.03
CA PRO A 353 -13.53 15.08 -36.42
C PRO A 353 -12.13 15.62 -36.81
N PRO A 354 -11.66 15.37 -38.04
CA PRO A 354 -10.31 15.76 -38.45
C PRO A 354 -10.14 17.29 -38.42
N PRO A 355 -8.92 17.79 -38.13
CA PRO A 355 -8.68 19.22 -37.98
C PRO A 355 -8.96 19.97 -39.29
N LYS A 356 -9.75 21.04 -39.20
CA LYS A 356 -10.03 21.92 -40.33
C LYS A 356 -8.73 22.55 -40.82
N LYS A 357 -8.36 22.28 -42.08
CA LYS A 357 -7.28 23.00 -42.77
C LYS A 357 -7.65 24.48 -42.85
N GLN A 358 -6.91 25.33 -42.13
CA GLN A 358 -6.88 26.75 -42.47
C GLN A 358 -6.20 26.91 -43.83
N LYS A 359 -6.87 27.57 -44.77
CA LYS A 359 -6.21 28.06 -45.98
C LYS A 359 -5.37 29.28 -45.61
N VAL A 360 -4.20 29.37 -46.24
CA VAL A 360 -3.39 30.59 -46.38
C VAL A 360 -4.18 31.63 -47.18
#